data_AF-A0A953WFL9-F1
#
_entry.id   AF-A0A953WFL9-F1
#
_cell.length_a   1.000
_cell.length_b   1.000
_cell.length_c   1.000
_cell.angle_alpha   90.00
_cell.angle_beta   90.00
_cell.angle_gamma   90.00
#
_symmetry.space_group_name_H-M   'P 1'
#
loop_
_entity.id
_entity.type
_entity.pdbx_description
1 polymer ?
#
loop_
_entity_poly.entity_id
_entity_poly.type
_entity_poly.pdbx_seq_one_letter_code
_entity_poly.pdbx_strand_id
1 'polypeptide(L)' 'MNKRRVVYEGKAKILYEGPEPGTLIQYFKDDTTAFDAQKRAVLDGKGVLN' A
#
# COMPACT_ATOMS: atom_id res chain seq x y z
N MET A 1 10.92 -7.74 -12.61
CA MET A 1 10.13 -6.50 -12.41
C MET A 1 11.06 -5.44 -11.85
N ASN A 2 11.25 -4.32 -12.55
CA ASN A 2 11.98 -3.17 -11.99
C ASN A 2 11.28 -2.74 -10.70
N LYS A 3 11.92 -2.97 -9.55
CA LYS A 3 11.38 -2.55 -8.26
C LYS A 3 11.40 -1.03 -8.24
N ARG A 4 10.22 -0.41 -8.42
CA ARG A 4 10.04 1.04 -8.25
C ARG A 4 10.47 1.42 -6.84
N ARG A 5 11.12 2.57 -6.69
CA ARG A 5 11.61 3.04 -5.40
C ARG A 5 10.43 3.26 -4.45
N VAL A 6 10.47 2.61 -3.28
CA VAL A 6 9.50 2.85 -2.21
C VAL A 6 9.84 4.18 -1.55
N VAL A 7 8.85 5.06 -1.48
CA VAL A 7 8.96 6.36 -0.80
C VAL A 7 8.44 6.24 0.63
N TYR A 8 7.39 5.45 0.84
CA TYR A 8 6.77 5.24 2.15
C TYR A 8 5.98 3.92 2.20
N GLU A 9 5.97 3.29 3.37
CA GLU A 9 5.14 2.11 3.64
C GLU A 9 4.32 2.31 4.92
N GLY A 10 2.99 2.26 4.75
CA GLY A 10 2.02 2.36 5.85
C GLY A 10 1.28 1.05 6.12
N LYS A 11 0.30 1.10 7.03
CA LYS A 11 -0.52 -0.07 7.42
C LYS A 11 -1.32 -0.66 6.25
N ALA A 12 -1.93 0.20 5.43
CA ALA A 12 -2.84 -0.21 4.36
C ALA A 12 -2.37 0.16 2.95
N LYS A 13 -1.27 0.94 2.81
CA LYS A 13 -0.80 1.44 1.51
C LYS A 13 0.71 1.47 1.42
N ILE A 14 1.23 1.38 0.21
CA ILE A 14 2.64 1.65 -0.15
C ILE A 14 2.65 2.78 -1.16
N LEU A 15 3.56 3.74 -1.00
CA LEU A 15 3.81 4.79 -1.98
C LEU A 15 5.13 4.49 -2.70
N TYR A 16 5.07 4.43 -4.02
CA TYR A 16 6.24 4.34 -4.89
C TYR A 16 6.44 5.65 -5.63
N GLU A 17 7.68 5.91 -6.01
CA GLU A 17 8.00 6.97 -6.98
C GLU A 17 7.24 6.72 -8.29
N GLY A 18 6.58 7.76 -8.78
CA GLY A 18 5.83 7.71 -10.04
C GLY A 18 6.74 7.78 -11.27
N PRO A 19 6.19 7.51 -12.46
CA PRO A 19 6.95 7.56 -13.71
C PRO A 19 7.37 8.98 -14.11
N GLU A 20 6.66 10.00 -13.62
CA GLU A 20 6.93 11.41 -13.90
C GLU A 20 7.41 12.14 -12.63
N PRO A 21 8.30 13.15 -12.75
CA PRO A 21 8.76 13.93 -11.62
C PRO A 21 7.59 14.55 -10.82
N GLY A 22 7.62 14.37 -9.51
CA GLY A 22 6.57 14.88 -8.61
C GLY A 22 5.31 14.01 -8.53
N THR A 23 5.25 12.89 -9.26
CA THR A 23 4.13 11.93 -9.17
C THR A 23 4.46 10.75 -8.25
N LEU A 24 3.42 10.12 -7.72
CA LEU A 24 3.51 8.93 -6.88
C LEU A 24 2.53 7.86 -7.37
N ILE A 25 2.90 6.60 -7.16
CA ILE A 25 2.00 5.46 -7.33
C ILE A 25 1.56 5.00 -5.95
N GLN A 26 0.25 5.03 -5.69
CA GLN A 26 -0.35 4.50 -4.48
C GLN A 26 -0.79 3.05 -4.71
N TYR A 27 -0.21 2.13 -3.96
CA TYR A 27 -0.63 0.73 -3.92
C TYR A 27 -1.40 0.45 -2.64
N PHE A 28 -2.60 -0.10 -2.77
CA PHE A 28 -3.42 -0.51 -1.64
C PHE A 28 -3.14 -1.97 -1.31
N LYS A 29 -2.90 -2.23 -0.03
CA LYS A 29 -2.66 -3.57 0.49
C LYS A 29 -3.98 -4.28 0.81
N ASP A 30 -3.95 -5.59 0.69
CA ASP A 30 -5.00 -6.49 1.17
C ASP A 30 -4.98 -6.61 2.72
N ASP A 31 -3.94 -6.10 3.38
CA ASP A 31 -3.88 -5.97 4.83
C ASP A 31 -5.04 -5.13 5.37
N THR A 32 -5.70 -5.67 6.39
CA THR A 32 -6.65 -4.96 7.22
C THR A 32 -6.19 -4.97 8.67
N THR A 33 -6.38 -3.85 9.34
CA THR A 33 -6.04 -3.68 10.76
C THR A 33 -7.22 -3.12 11.52
N ALA A 34 -7.52 -3.66 12.69
CA ALA A 34 -8.50 -3.11 13.62
C ALA A 34 -7.86 -2.89 14.99
N PHE A 35 -8.50 -2.06 15.82
CA PHE A 35 -8.05 -1.76 17.20
C PHE A 35 -6.58 -1.30 17.25
N ASP A 36 -6.24 -0.22 16.53
CA ASP A 36 -4.87 0.30 16.43
C ASP A 36 -3.78 -0.70 16.00
N ALA A 37 -4.17 -1.68 15.16
CA ALA A 37 -3.33 -2.79 14.69
C ALA A 37 -3.06 -3.89 15.72
N GLN A 38 -3.84 -3.95 16.81
CA GLN A 38 -3.89 -5.13 17.68
C GLN A 38 -4.46 -6.35 16.95
N LYS A 39 -5.35 -6.14 15.97
CA LYS A 39 -5.83 -7.19 15.08
C LYS A 39 -5.36 -6.93 13.65
N ARG A 40 -4.73 -7.93 13.04
CA ARG A 40 -4.27 -7.91 11.65
C ARG A 40 -4.81 -9.13 10.92
N ALA A 41 -5.27 -8.93 9.69
CA ALA A 41 -5.68 -10.00 8.79
C ALA A 41 -5.40 -9.59 7.35
N VAL A 42 -5.30 -10.57 6.47
CA VAL A 42 -5.30 -10.34 5.02
C VAL A 42 -6.71 -10.61 4.53
N LEU A 43 -7.27 -9.67 3.77
CA LEU A 43 -8.54 -9.84 3.09
C LEU A 43 -8.29 -9.75 1.60
N ASP A 44 -8.26 -10.91 0.93
CA ASP A 44 -7.92 -11.00 -0.49
C ASP A 44 -8.80 -10.09 -1.34
N GLY A 45 -8.17 -9.30 -2.21
CA GLY A 45 -8.85 -8.38 -3.13
C GLY A 45 -9.32 -7.08 -2.49
N LYS A 46 -9.15 -6.87 -1.18
CA LYS A 46 -9.45 -5.59 -0.52
C LYS A 46 -8.69 -4.44 -1.15
N GLY A 47 -7.40 -4.63 -1.45
CA GLY A 47 -6.53 -3.60 -1.99
C GLY A 47 -7.03 -3.09 -3.33
N VAL A 48 -7.51 -3.98 -4.21
CA VAL A 48 -8.04 -3.61 -5.52
C VAL A 48 -9.35 -2.80 -5.42
N LEU A 49 -10.14 -3.01 -4.36
CA LEU A 49 -11.37 -2.26 -4.13
C LEU A 49 -11.15 -0.86 -3.53
N ASN A 50 -9.97 -0.57 -2.97
CA ASN A 50 -9.70 0.69 -2.27
C ASN A 50 -8.94 1.73 -3.10
#